data_AF-A0A4C2EC42-F1
#
_entry.id   AF-A0A4C2EC42-F1
#
_cell.length_a   1.000
_cell.length_b   1.000
_cell.length_c   1.000
_cell.angle_alpha   90.00
_cell.angle_beta   90.00
_cell.angle_gamma   90.00
#
_symmetry.space_group_name_H-M   'P 1'
#
loop_
_entity.id
_entity.type
_entity.pdbx_description
1 polymer ?
#
loop_
_entity_poly.entity_id
_entity_poly.type
_entity_poly.pdbx_seq_one_letter_code
_entity_poly.pdbx_strand_id
1 'polypeptide(L)'
;MKLQSLVEDLLQEDENYERRSKTLIFVLGDEARSYVEKDLKVKSGILSSVNAIVRSRRDVEVLFLNRLQYLFMYLMKWEAEDVGYNRLVLYGLDDLIFADYEDRENMKSSQLRLANLVFNAAFRIKRKHCLKDVTVINSRDNDKLKRIEGYWRHVC
;
A
#
# COMPACT_ATOMS: atom_id res chain seq x y z
N MET A 1 9.97 6.08 -2.33
CA MET A 1 10.25 4.68 -2.72
C MET A 1 9.35 4.33 -3.90
N LYS A 2 9.86 3.64 -4.93
CA LYS A 2 9.04 3.24 -6.09
C LYS A 2 8.44 1.86 -5.84
N LEU A 3 7.25 1.58 -6.37
CA LEU A 3 6.58 0.27 -6.19
C LEU A 3 7.49 -0.89 -6.63
N GLN A 4 8.18 -0.73 -7.77
CA GLN A 4 9.07 -1.75 -8.31
C GLN A 4 10.19 -2.15 -7.33
N SER A 5 10.86 -1.19 -6.69
CA SER A 5 11.92 -1.52 -5.73
C SER A 5 11.37 -2.26 -4.51
N LEU A 6 10.19 -1.84 -4.02
CA LEU A 6 9.54 -2.53 -2.90
C LEU A 6 9.19 -3.99 -3.26
N VAL A 7 8.67 -4.23 -4.45
CA VAL A 7 8.35 -5.59 -4.91
C VAL A 7 9.63 -6.43 -5.05
N GLU A 8 10.71 -5.86 -5.59
CA GLU A 8 12.01 -6.53 -5.69
C GLU A 8 12.53 -6.94 -4.30
N ASP A 9 12.49 -6.02 -3.32
CA ASP A 9 12.91 -6.27 -1.94
C ASP A 9 12.06 -7.37 -1.28
N LEU A 10 10.73 -7.32 -1.49
CA LEU A 10 9.79 -8.31 -0.95
C LEU A 10 9.98 -9.71 -1.53
N LEU A 11 10.51 -9.83 -2.75
CA LEU A 11 10.76 -11.12 -3.39
C LEU A 11 12.13 -11.71 -3.03
N GLN A 12 13.07 -10.87 -2.57
CA GLN A 12 14.43 -11.28 -2.19
C GLN A 12 14.62 -11.58 -0.70
N GLU A 13 13.65 -11.25 0.16
CA GLU A 13 13.73 -11.61 1.59
C GLU A 13 13.91 -13.15 1.80
N ASP A 14 14.88 -13.52 2.64
CA ASP A 14 15.26 -14.92 2.91
C ASP A 14 14.21 -15.74 3.70
N GLU A 15 14.20 -17.05 3.48
CA GLU A 15 13.26 -18.01 4.12
C GLU A 15 13.49 -18.19 5.63
N ASN A 16 14.71 -17.94 6.13
CA ASN A 16 15.09 -18.18 7.53
C ASN A 16 14.68 -17.07 8.52
N TYR A 17 13.91 -16.08 8.08
CA TYR A 17 13.32 -15.12 9.01
C TYR A 17 12.10 -15.75 9.68
N GLU A 18 12.17 -15.96 11.01
CA GLU A 18 11.02 -16.30 11.88
C GLU A 18 9.81 -15.36 11.70
N ARG A 19 9.99 -14.25 10.99
CA ARG A 19 8.95 -13.36 10.53
C ARG A 19 9.06 -13.23 9.01
N ARG A 20 8.45 -14.11 8.25
CA ARG A 20 8.22 -13.97 6.79
C ARG A 20 7.23 -12.82 6.53
N SER A 21 7.47 -11.95 5.55
CA SER A 21 6.55 -10.83 5.25
C SER A 21 5.41 -11.29 4.35
N LYS A 22 4.21 -11.49 4.93
CA LYS A 22 2.97 -11.67 4.18
C LYS A 22 2.37 -10.30 3.91
N THR A 23 2.41 -9.88 2.66
CA THR A 23 2.14 -8.52 2.21
C THR A 23 0.85 -8.46 1.39
N LEU A 24 -0.03 -7.55 1.78
CA LEU A 24 -1.19 -7.17 0.97
C LEU A 24 -0.94 -5.80 0.34
N ILE A 25 -0.99 -5.74 -0.98
CA ILE A 25 -0.80 -4.53 -1.78
C ILE A 25 -2.16 -4.09 -2.34
N PHE A 26 -2.65 -2.94 -1.89
CA PHE A 26 -3.78 -2.28 -2.53
C PHE A 26 -3.27 -1.37 -3.64
N VAL A 27 -3.70 -1.62 -4.87
CA VAL A 27 -3.46 -0.79 -6.05
C VAL A 27 -4.72 0.02 -6.29
N LEU A 28 -4.59 1.34 -6.20
CA LEU A 28 -5.70 2.28 -6.07
C LEU A 28 -5.81 3.16 -7.30
N GLY A 29 -6.95 3.07 -8.00
CA GLY A 29 -7.22 3.85 -9.22
C GLY A 29 -6.69 3.23 -10.51
N ASP A 30 -7.21 3.74 -11.64
CA ASP A 30 -6.96 3.16 -12.96
C ASP A 30 -5.53 3.43 -13.48
N GLU A 31 -4.91 4.55 -13.09
CA GLU A 31 -3.52 4.90 -13.44
C GLU A 31 -2.56 3.91 -12.77
N ALA A 32 -2.67 3.73 -11.44
CA ALA A 32 -1.89 2.76 -10.68
C ALA A 32 -2.11 1.32 -11.17
N ARG A 33 -3.35 0.95 -11.49
CA ARG A 33 -3.68 -0.36 -12.07
C ARG A 33 -3.00 -0.57 -13.41
N SER A 34 -3.10 0.39 -14.31
CA SER A 34 -2.48 0.32 -15.64
C SER A 34 -0.96 0.15 -15.54
N TYR A 35 -0.33 0.88 -14.62
CA TYR A 35 1.11 0.73 -14.35
C TYR A 35 1.46 -0.70 -13.89
N VAL A 36 0.70 -1.26 -12.96
CA VAL A 36 0.94 -2.62 -12.44
C VAL A 36 0.71 -3.69 -13.52
N GLU A 37 -0.34 -3.55 -14.33
CA GLU A 37 -0.68 -4.55 -15.36
C GLU A 37 0.24 -4.48 -16.59
N LYS A 38 0.74 -3.29 -16.97
CA LYS A 38 1.47 -3.09 -18.24
C LYS A 38 2.96 -2.81 -18.07
N ASP A 39 3.33 -2.04 -17.06
CA ASP A 39 4.66 -1.44 -16.93
C ASP A 39 5.50 -2.09 -15.83
N LEU A 40 4.87 -2.78 -14.86
CA LEU A 40 5.57 -3.49 -13.81
C LEU A 40 6.24 -4.76 -14.37
N LYS A 41 7.38 -4.56 -15.01
CA LYS A 41 8.26 -5.64 -15.46
C LYS A 41 9.29 -5.90 -14.37
N VAL A 42 9.34 -7.14 -13.88
CA VAL A 42 10.42 -7.55 -13.00
C VAL A 42 11.71 -7.54 -13.82
N LYS A 43 12.78 -6.95 -13.27
CA LYS A 43 14.09 -6.96 -13.95
C LYS A 43 14.50 -8.41 -14.22
N SER A 44 15.04 -8.64 -15.41
CA SER A 44 15.59 -9.93 -15.80
C SER A 44 16.60 -10.40 -14.74
N GLY A 45 16.42 -11.60 -14.21
CA GLY A 45 17.28 -12.19 -13.18
C GLY A 45 16.73 -12.18 -11.75
N ILE A 46 15.72 -11.40 -11.39
CA ILE A 46 15.18 -11.37 -10.01
C ILE A 46 14.21 -12.53 -9.73
N LEU A 47 13.43 -12.94 -10.73
CA LEU A 47 12.59 -14.15 -10.66
C LEU A 47 13.37 -15.46 -10.92
N SER A 48 14.69 -15.40 -10.97
CA SER A 48 15.52 -16.57 -11.26
C SER A 48 15.63 -17.54 -10.08
N SER A 49 15.31 -17.09 -8.86
CA SER A 49 15.32 -17.94 -7.67
C SER A 49 13.97 -18.62 -7.44
N VAL A 50 14.00 -19.90 -7.07
CA VAL A 50 12.81 -20.67 -6.69
C VAL A 50 12.08 -19.99 -5.52
N ASN A 51 12.82 -19.39 -4.58
CA ASN A 51 12.26 -18.64 -3.46
C ASN A 51 11.40 -17.45 -3.93
N ALA A 52 11.88 -16.63 -4.88
CA ALA A 52 11.10 -15.51 -5.40
C ALA A 52 9.77 -15.97 -6.04
N ILE A 53 9.77 -17.11 -6.74
CA ILE A 53 8.56 -17.69 -7.33
C ILE A 53 7.59 -18.16 -6.25
N VAL A 54 8.08 -18.84 -5.21
CA VAL A 54 7.24 -19.29 -4.09
C VAL A 54 6.63 -18.10 -3.35
N ARG A 55 7.42 -17.05 -3.10
CA ARG A 55 6.98 -15.83 -2.41
C ARG A 55 5.93 -15.05 -3.18
N SER A 56 6.15 -14.83 -4.47
CA SER A 56 5.18 -14.13 -5.33
C SER A 56 3.82 -14.81 -5.37
N ARG A 57 3.75 -16.13 -5.14
CA ARG A 57 2.50 -16.90 -5.14
C ARG A 57 1.83 -17.02 -3.77
N ARG A 58 2.59 -16.97 -2.67
CA ARG A 58 2.09 -17.32 -1.33
C ARG A 58 2.08 -16.16 -0.34
N ASP A 59 2.91 -15.14 -0.53
CA ASP A 59 3.09 -14.08 0.45
C ASP A 59 2.77 -12.70 -0.05
N VAL A 60 2.70 -12.50 -1.37
CA VAL A 60 2.41 -11.19 -1.95
C VAL A 60 1.07 -11.29 -2.66
N GLU A 61 0.07 -10.62 -2.11
CA GLU A 61 -1.24 -10.51 -2.73
C GLU A 61 -1.51 -9.08 -3.17
N VAL A 62 -2.14 -8.94 -4.34
CA VAL A 62 -2.42 -7.65 -4.95
C VAL A 62 -3.93 -7.53 -5.16
N LEU A 63 -4.52 -6.46 -4.62
CA LEU A 63 -5.92 -6.12 -4.79
C LEU A 63 -6.08 -4.78 -5.49
N PHE A 64 -6.86 -4.77 -6.56
CA PHE A 64 -7.16 -3.57 -7.34
C PHE A 64 -8.49 -2.95 -6.88
N LEU A 65 -8.46 -1.68 -6.49
CA LEU A 65 -9.66 -0.96 -6.05
C LEU A 65 -9.74 0.41 -6.74
N ASN A 66 -10.88 0.70 -7.34
CA ASN A 66 -11.12 1.97 -8.06
C ASN A 66 -11.90 2.99 -7.21
N ARG A 67 -12.27 2.66 -5.97
CA ARG A 67 -13.04 3.54 -5.09
C ARG A 67 -12.50 3.51 -3.68
N LEU A 68 -12.36 4.69 -3.09
CA LEU A 68 -11.85 4.85 -1.72
C LEU A 68 -12.75 4.21 -0.67
N GLN A 69 -14.07 4.18 -0.93
CA GLN A 69 -15.05 3.51 -0.07
C GLN A 69 -14.72 2.03 0.12
N TYR A 70 -14.32 1.33 -0.94
CA TYR A 70 -13.97 -0.09 -0.87
C TYR A 70 -12.68 -0.30 -0.09
N LEU A 71 -11.67 0.56 -0.29
CA LEU A 71 -10.46 0.53 0.53
C LEU A 71 -10.81 0.65 2.01
N PHE A 72 -11.62 1.64 2.37
CA PHE A 72 -12.02 1.83 3.76
C PHE A 72 -12.77 0.62 4.33
N MET A 73 -13.69 0.02 3.58
CA MET A 73 -14.38 -1.20 4.00
C MET A 73 -13.41 -2.38 4.24
N TYR A 74 -12.43 -2.58 3.35
CA TYR A 74 -11.41 -3.61 3.53
C TYR A 74 -10.53 -3.36 4.76
N LEU A 75 -10.17 -2.10 5.01
CA LEU A 75 -9.42 -1.73 6.22
C LEU A 75 -10.25 -1.98 7.48
N MET A 76 -11.55 -1.65 7.50
CA MET A 76 -12.42 -1.96 8.63
C MET A 76 -12.58 -3.46 8.85
N LYS A 77 -12.70 -4.25 7.78
CA LYS A 77 -12.72 -5.71 7.87
C LYS A 77 -11.42 -6.24 8.50
N TRP A 78 -10.27 -5.79 8.03
CA TRP A 78 -8.98 -6.16 8.61
C TRP A 78 -8.86 -5.67 10.05
N GLU A 79 -9.37 -4.50 10.39
CA GLU A 79 -9.37 -4.07 11.79
C GLU A 79 -10.17 -5.04 12.66
N ALA A 80 -11.29 -5.57 12.18
CA ALA A 80 -12.14 -6.51 12.92
C ALA A 80 -11.56 -7.92 13.01
N GLU A 81 -10.92 -8.42 11.95
CA GLU A 81 -10.51 -9.82 11.79
C GLU A 81 -9.02 -9.95 11.46
N ASP A 82 -8.38 -11.02 11.93
CA ASP A 82 -7.04 -11.36 11.46
C ASP A 82 -7.11 -11.97 10.04
N VAL A 83 -6.60 -11.23 9.06
CA VAL A 83 -6.54 -11.63 7.65
C VAL A 83 -5.21 -12.31 7.28
N GLY A 84 -4.30 -12.51 8.23
CA GLY A 84 -3.07 -13.28 8.03
C GLY A 84 -1.94 -12.55 7.29
N TYR A 85 -2.11 -11.27 6.94
CA TYR A 85 -1.03 -10.41 6.42
C TYR A 85 -0.37 -9.63 7.55
N ASN A 86 0.94 -9.47 7.49
CA ASN A 86 1.73 -8.71 8.46
C ASN A 86 2.42 -7.47 7.86
N ARG A 87 2.13 -7.15 6.59
CA ARG A 87 2.55 -5.91 5.92
C ARG A 87 1.44 -5.41 5.00
N LEU A 88 1.22 -4.10 5.03
CA LEU A 88 0.23 -3.39 4.20
C LEU A 88 0.96 -2.41 3.28
N VAL A 89 0.60 -2.41 2.00
CA VAL A 89 1.08 -1.44 1.01
C VAL A 89 -0.12 -0.75 0.36
N LEU A 90 -0.13 0.58 0.38
CA LEU A 90 -1.11 1.39 -0.34
C LEU A 90 -0.41 2.07 -1.52
N TYR A 91 -0.75 1.71 -2.75
CA TYR A 91 -0.19 2.28 -3.96
C TYR A 91 -1.25 3.08 -4.74
N GLY A 92 -0.97 4.34 -5.05
CA GLY A 92 -1.88 5.22 -5.82
C GLY A 92 -3.01 5.86 -5.00
N LEU A 93 -2.84 6.00 -3.68
CA LEU A 93 -3.86 6.60 -2.81
C LEU A 93 -4.19 8.04 -3.21
N ASP A 94 -3.18 8.79 -3.64
CA ASP A 94 -3.31 10.15 -4.16
C ASP A 94 -4.25 10.21 -5.37
N ASP A 95 -4.22 9.23 -6.27
CA ASP A 95 -5.10 9.24 -7.44
C ASP A 95 -6.58 9.20 -7.05
N LEU A 96 -6.93 8.46 -6.00
CA LEU A 96 -8.31 8.40 -5.50
C LEU A 96 -8.71 9.60 -4.65
N ILE A 97 -7.78 10.20 -3.89
CA ILE A 97 -8.09 11.39 -3.06
C ILE A 97 -8.22 12.65 -3.93
N PHE A 98 -7.46 12.74 -5.02
CA PHE A 98 -7.39 13.90 -5.90
C PHE A 98 -8.08 13.68 -7.26
N ALA A 99 -8.90 12.64 -7.41
CA ALA A 99 -9.55 12.24 -8.67
C ALA A 99 -10.32 13.38 -9.35
N ASP A 100 -11.07 14.18 -8.59
CA ASP A 100 -12.01 15.19 -9.11
C ASP A 100 -11.47 16.63 -9.06
N TYR A 101 -10.18 16.84 -8.82
CA TYR A 101 -9.65 18.19 -8.53
C TYR A 101 -8.39 18.54 -9.34
N GLU A 102 -8.51 19.62 -10.11
CA GLU A 102 -7.43 20.23 -10.88
C GLU A 102 -6.41 20.94 -9.98
N ASP A 103 -6.86 21.61 -8.92
CA ASP A 103 -5.98 22.21 -7.91
C ASP A 103 -5.56 21.17 -6.87
N ARG A 104 -4.47 20.46 -7.19
CA ARG A 104 -3.84 19.48 -6.30
C ARG A 104 -2.84 20.11 -5.32
N GLU A 105 -2.51 21.38 -5.50
CA GLU A 105 -1.61 22.10 -4.59
C GLU A 105 -2.35 22.46 -3.30
N ASN A 106 -3.63 22.83 -3.38
CA ASN A 106 -4.45 23.17 -2.22
C ASN A 106 -5.40 22.04 -1.81
N MET A 107 -4.91 21.21 -0.88
CA MET A 107 -5.72 20.17 -0.24
C MET A 107 -6.96 20.77 0.46
N LYS A 108 -8.14 20.48 -0.08
CA LYS A 108 -9.43 20.89 0.48
C LYS A 108 -9.75 20.11 1.74
N SER A 109 -10.66 20.63 2.57
CA SER A 109 -11.09 19.97 3.81
C SER A 109 -11.65 18.57 3.59
N SER A 110 -12.33 18.33 2.46
CA SER A 110 -12.82 17.00 2.08
C SER A 110 -11.68 16.01 1.85
N GLN A 111 -10.66 16.40 1.09
CA GLN A 111 -9.47 15.58 0.83
C GLN A 111 -8.70 15.31 2.12
N LEU A 112 -8.52 16.35 2.95
CA LEU A 112 -7.87 16.23 4.24
C LEU A 112 -8.59 15.21 5.13
N ARG A 113 -9.93 15.29 5.18
CA ARG A 113 -10.75 14.33 5.92
C ARG A 113 -10.57 12.91 5.38
N LEU A 114 -10.58 12.71 4.06
CA LEU A 114 -10.40 11.39 3.46
C LEU A 114 -9.02 10.79 3.74
N ALA A 115 -7.95 11.58 3.58
CA ALA A 115 -6.59 11.15 3.91
C ALA A 115 -6.47 10.75 5.38
N ASN A 116 -6.96 11.59 6.29
CA ASN A 116 -6.96 11.30 7.73
C ASN A 116 -7.72 10.02 8.04
N LEU A 117 -8.88 9.81 7.42
CA LEU A 117 -9.69 8.61 7.64
C LEU A 117 -8.93 7.33 7.24
N VAL A 118 -8.28 7.33 6.08
CA VAL A 118 -7.52 6.19 5.57
C VAL A 118 -6.28 5.94 6.42
N PHE A 119 -5.48 6.98 6.72
CA PHE A 119 -4.26 6.82 7.49
C PHE A 119 -4.54 6.41 8.93
N ASN A 120 -5.54 7.01 9.57
CA ASN A 120 -5.98 6.58 10.90
C ASN A 120 -6.31 5.09 10.91
N ALA A 121 -7.12 4.61 9.96
CA ALA A 121 -7.46 3.20 9.87
C ALA A 121 -6.22 2.32 9.65
N ALA A 122 -5.36 2.65 8.67
CA ALA A 122 -4.18 1.86 8.34
C ALA A 122 -3.20 1.74 9.51
N PHE A 123 -2.92 2.85 10.22
CA PHE A 123 -1.99 2.82 11.35
C PHE A 123 -2.61 2.26 12.63
N ARG A 124 -3.93 2.37 12.84
CA ARG A 124 -4.62 1.63 13.90
C ARG A 124 -4.54 0.13 13.69
N ILE A 125 -4.72 -0.36 12.46
CA ILE A 125 -4.52 -1.77 12.09
C ILE A 125 -3.07 -2.18 12.36
N LYS A 126 -2.08 -1.36 11.96
CA LYS A 126 -0.66 -1.61 12.26
C LYS A 126 -0.43 -1.91 13.73
N ARG A 127 -0.96 -1.05 14.60
CA ARG A 127 -0.81 -1.20 16.06
C ARG A 127 -1.59 -2.41 16.59
N LYS A 128 -2.86 -2.56 16.20
CA LYS A 128 -3.75 -3.61 16.71
C LYS A 128 -3.25 -5.02 16.39
N HIS A 129 -2.79 -5.21 15.15
CA HIS A 129 -2.34 -6.51 14.63
C HIS A 129 -0.83 -6.65 14.56
N CYS A 130 -0.08 -5.73 15.17
CA CYS A 130 1.38 -5.69 15.18
C CYS A 130 2.00 -5.88 13.78
N LEU A 131 1.44 -5.21 12.76
CA LEU A 131 1.99 -5.29 11.41
C LEU A 131 3.43 -4.78 11.42
N LYS A 132 4.30 -5.47 10.69
CA LYS A 132 5.69 -5.07 10.49
C LYS A 132 5.78 -3.68 9.89
N ASP A 133 4.98 -3.43 8.86
CA ASP A 133 4.95 -2.11 8.23
C ASP A 133 3.65 -1.77 7.51
N VAL A 134 3.43 -0.46 7.39
CA VAL A 134 2.42 0.17 6.52
C VAL A 134 3.17 1.14 5.61
N THR A 135 3.27 0.76 4.35
CA THR A 135 3.99 1.52 3.32
C THR A 135 2.99 2.22 2.41
N VAL A 136 3.20 3.52 2.17
CA VAL A 136 2.38 4.31 1.24
C VAL A 136 3.26 4.74 0.08
N ILE A 137 2.81 4.46 -1.14
CA ILE A 137 3.49 4.83 -2.38
C ILE A 137 2.48 5.62 -3.21
N ASN A 138 2.74 6.92 -3.34
CA ASN A 138 1.92 7.80 -4.16
C ASN A 138 2.35 7.71 -5.62
N SER A 139 1.40 7.81 -6.55
CA SER A 139 1.66 7.89 -7.98
C SER A 139 2.43 9.17 -8.32
N ARG A 140 2.13 10.26 -7.61
CA ARG A 140 2.76 11.58 -7.76
C ARG A 140 3.32 12.06 -6.43
N ASP A 141 4.30 12.96 -6.50
CA ASP A 141 4.82 13.55 -5.27
C ASP A 141 3.77 14.50 -4.66
N ASN A 142 3.48 14.32 -3.37
CA ASN A 142 2.52 15.13 -2.62
C ASN A 142 2.97 15.32 -1.17
N ASP A 143 3.60 16.46 -0.91
CA ASP A 143 4.15 16.79 0.41
C ASP A 143 3.09 16.90 1.51
N LYS A 144 1.89 17.40 1.17
CA LYS A 144 0.79 17.50 2.15
C LYS A 144 0.35 16.10 2.60
N LEU A 145 0.20 15.18 1.65
CA LEU A 145 -0.18 13.80 1.97
C LEU A 145 0.91 13.09 2.79
N LYS A 146 2.19 13.27 2.44
CA LYS A 146 3.34 12.78 3.22
C LYS A 146 3.36 13.32 4.65
N ARG A 147 3.02 14.60 4.86
CA ARG A 147 2.94 15.19 6.21
C ARG A 147 1.85 14.54 7.05
N ILE A 148 0.68 14.27 6.46
CA ILE A 148 -0.43 13.61 7.16
C ILE A 148 -0.06 12.15 7.47
N GLU A 149 0.54 11.42 6.53
CA GLU A 149 1.09 10.09 6.77
C GLU A 149 2.09 10.09 7.93
N GLY A 150 3.04 11.03 7.92
CA GLY A 150 4.04 11.18 8.97
C GLY A 150 3.43 11.46 10.34
N TYR A 151 2.39 12.30 10.41
CA TYR A 151 1.64 12.55 11.64
C TYR A 151 1.03 11.27 12.19
N TRP A 152 0.27 10.51 11.37
CA TRP A 152 -0.37 9.28 11.85
C TRP A 152 0.61 8.17 12.19
N ARG A 153 1.73 8.07 11.46
CA ARG A 153 2.83 7.15 11.79
C ARG A 153 3.45 7.45 13.15
N HIS A 154 3.44 8.71 13.59
CA HIS A 154 3.97 9.11 14.89
C HIS A 154 2.96 8.91 16.03
N VAL A 155 1.68 9.17 15.78
CA VAL A 155 0.62 9.14 16.80
C VAL A 155 0.12 7.73 17.12
N CYS A 156 0.10 6.83 16.13
CA CYS A 156 -0.41 5.46 16.29
C CYS A 156 0.72 4.45 16.52
#